data_AF-A0A2E5UG97-F1
#
_entry.id   AF-A0A2E5UG97-F1
#
_cell.length_a   1.000
_cell.length_b   1.000
_cell.length_c   1.000
_cell.angle_alpha   90.00
_cell.angle_beta   90.00
_cell.angle_gamma   90.00
#
_symmetry.space_group_name_H-M   'P 1'
#
loop_
_entity.id
_entity.type
_entity.pdbx_description
1 polymer ?
#
loop_
_entity_poly.entity_id
_entity_poly.type
_entity_poly.pdbx_seq_one_letter_code
_entity_poly.pdbx_strand_id
1 'polypeptide(L)'
;MKRKRLTLISLGVALLLATLPFLLTLSPRLLILSNPLLFFLSAVFIFIAASLQFPFEEEEGWRCQCDYDLSFLPPKSKHCPECGSEIKLEWTTSPGIPSKKTRMRGLLTALLIVIASGCILFGFFIGWIEEMASV
;
A
#
# COMPACT_ATOMS: atom_id res chain seq x y z
N MET A 1 -10.04 9.15 -15.95
CA MET A 1 -8.78 9.12 -15.17
C MET A 1 -8.46 7.78 -14.46
N LYS A 2 -9.17 6.67 -14.71
CA LYS A 2 -8.94 5.36 -14.04
C LYS A 2 -7.74 4.54 -14.55
N ARG A 3 -7.20 4.82 -15.74
CA ARG A 3 -6.21 3.94 -16.42
C ARG A 3 -4.79 3.95 -15.85
N LYS A 4 -4.35 5.02 -15.19
CA LYS A 4 -2.93 5.18 -14.74
C LYS A 4 -2.63 4.59 -13.35
N ARG A 5 -3.64 4.31 -12.51
CA ARG A 5 -3.41 3.70 -11.18
C ARG A 5 -3.28 2.18 -11.25
N LEU A 6 -4.01 1.55 -12.18
CA LEU A 6 -3.93 0.11 -12.40
C LEU A 6 -2.54 -0.32 -12.88
N THR A 7 -1.89 0.52 -13.69
CA THR A 7 -0.55 0.25 -14.24
C THR A 7 0.55 0.23 -13.20
N LEU A 8 0.42 0.97 -12.10
CA LEU A 8 1.49 1.09 -11.09
C LEU A 8 1.44 -0.07 -10.09
N ILE A 9 0.23 -0.51 -9.73
CA ILE A 9 0.00 -1.71 -8.91
C ILE A 9 0.35 -2.97 -9.71
N SER A 10 -0.03 -3.04 -11.00
CA SER A 10 0.34 -4.17 -11.85
C SER A 10 1.85 -4.26 -12.08
N LEU A 11 2.56 -3.12 -12.17
CA LEU A 11 4.02 -3.11 -12.29
C LEU A 11 4.68 -3.62 -11.01
N GLY A 12 4.19 -3.21 -9.84
CA GLY A 12 4.71 -3.68 -8.56
C GLY A 12 4.51 -5.18 -8.35
N VAL A 13 3.33 -5.70 -8.69
CA VAL A 13 3.02 -7.13 -8.62
C VAL A 13 3.84 -7.92 -9.65
N ALA A 14 4.01 -7.42 -10.87
CA ALA A 14 4.84 -8.06 -11.89
C ALA A 14 6.32 -8.11 -11.50
N LEU A 15 6.83 -7.05 -10.85
CA LEU A 15 8.22 -7.01 -10.36
C LEU A 15 8.43 -8.01 -9.21
N LEU A 16 7.46 -8.12 -8.29
CA LEU A 16 7.46 -9.10 -7.20
C LEU A 16 7.41 -10.54 -7.73
N LEU A 17 6.56 -10.81 -8.73
CA LEU A 17 6.46 -12.12 -9.36
C LEU A 17 7.70 -12.48 -10.19
N ALA A 18 8.41 -11.48 -10.74
CA ALA A 18 9.66 -11.70 -11.48
C ALA A 18 10.86 -12.00 -10.57
N THR A 19 10.87 -11.50 -9.32
CA THR A 19 11.95 -11.76 -8.36
C THR A 19 11.72 -13.02 -7.53
N LEU A 20 10.48 -13.50 -7.41
CA LEU A 20 10.07 -14.71 -6.70
C LEU A 20 10.81 -16.01 -7.12
N PRO A 21 11.05 -16.29 -8.41
CA PRO A 21 11.79 -17.48 -8.84
C PRO A 21 13.26 -17.42 -8.41
N PHE A 22 13.86 -16.23 -8.45
CA PHE A 22 15.24 -16.00 -8.05
C PHE A 22 15.42 -16.18 -6.52
N LEU A 23 14.41 -15.74 -5.76
CA LEU A 23 14.29 -15.95 -4.32
C LEU A 23 14.15 -17.43 -3.93
N LEU A 24 13.44 -18.23 -4.73
CA LEU A 24 13.24 -19.66 -4.49
C LEU A 24 14.47 -20.51 -4.85
N THR A 25 15.34 -20.02 -5.73
CA THR A 25 16.63 -20.67 -6.05
C THR A 25 17.73 -20.40 -5.02
N LEU A 26 17.59 -19.38 -4.16
CA LEU A 26 18.52 -19.13 -3.06
C LEU A 26 18.21 -20.06 -1.88
N SER A 27 19.18 -20.86 -1.48
CA SER A 27 19.11 -21.83 -0.39
C SER A 27 18.41 -21.24 0.86
N PRO A 28 17.34 -21.85 1.39
CA PRO A 28 16.58 -21.31 2.53
C PRO A 28 17.42 -21.17 3.82
N ARG A 29 18.61 -21.78 3.87
CA ARG A 29 19.58 -21.64 4.96
C ARG A 29 20.29 -20.28 4.99
N LEU A 30 20.56 -19.66 3.83
CA LEU A 30 21.18 -18.32 3.77
C LEU A 30 20.21 -17.21 4.22
N LEU A 31 18.92 -17.44 3.98
CA LEU A 31 17.85 -16.46 4.08
C LEU A 31 17.50 -16.09 5.53
N ILE A 32 17.75 -16.99 6.48
CA ILE A 32 17.33 -16.84 7.88
C ILE A 32 18.50 -16.44 8.79
N LEU A 33 19.75 -16.74 8.39
CA LEU A 33 20.89 -16.69 9.31
C LEU A 33 21.72 -15.40 9.23
N SER A 34 21.77 -14.71 8.08
CA SER A 34 22.73 -13.62 7.90
C SER A 34 22.38 -12.37 8.72
N ASN A 35 21.12 -11.92 8.72
CA ASN A 35 20.72 -10.72 9.45
C ASN A 35 19.21 -10.67 9.80
N PRO A 36 18.76 -11.33 10.89
CA PRO A 36 17.33 -11.35 11.26
C PRO A 36 16.76 -9.95 11.51
N LEU A 37 17.60 -9.00 11.91
CA LEU A 37 17.21 -7.61 12.18
C LEU A 37 16.71 -6.89 10.93
N LEU A 38 17.36 -7.07 9.77
CA LEU A 38 16.94 -6.45 8.51
C LEU A 38 15.59 -7.00 8.02
N PHE A 39 15.39 -8.31 8.14
CA PHE A 39 14.12 -8.94 7.79
C PHE A 39 13.00 -8.51 8.74
N PHE A 40 13.26 -8.48 10.05
CA PHE A 40 12.32 -7.98 11.04
C PHE A 40 11.94 -6.52 10.77
N LEU A 41 12.92 -5.67 10.49
CA LEU A 41 12.68 -4.26 10.16
C LEU A 41 11.83 -4.13 8.89
N SER A 42 12.09 -4.94 7.87
CA SER A 42 11.28 -4.96 6.65
C SER A 42 9.83 -5.37 6.93
N ALA A 43 9.61 -6.38 7.78
CA ALA A 43 8.28 -6.83 8.18
C ALA A 43 7.51 -5.75 8.95
N VAL A 44 8.18 -5.01 9.85
CA VAL A 44 7.58 -3.87 10.55
C VAL A 44 7.14 -2.78 9.58
N PHE A 45 7.97 -2.42 8.60
CA PHE A 45 7.60 -1.42 7.59
C PHE A 45 6.44 -1.86 6.70
N ILE A 46 6.41 -3.13 6.31
CA ILE A 46 5.28 -3.71 5.56
C ILE A 46 4.00 -3.69 6.40
N PHE A 47 4.08 -4.03 7.69
CA PHE A 47 2.94 -3.99 8.59
C PHE A 47 2.38 -2.57 8.78
N ILE A 48 3.25 -1.58 8.95
CA ILE A 48 2.84 -0.16 9.03
C ILE A 48 2.22 0.29 7.70
N ALA A 49 2.81 -0.10 6.56
CA ALA A 49 2.26 0.21 5.24
C ALA A 49 0.86 -0.40 5.05
N ALA A 50 0.66 -1.66 5.45
CA ALA A 50 -0.63 -2.32 5.39
C ALA A 50 -1.66 -1.60 6.29
N SER A 51 -1.28 -1.25 7.51
CA SER A 51 -2.13 -0.50 8.45
C SER A 51 -2.54 0.87 7.90
N LEU A 52 -1.68 1.52 7.12
CA LEU A 52 -1.98 2.80 6.47
C LEU A 52 -2.91 2.66 5.26
N GLN A 53 -2.93 1.47 4.62
CA GLN A 53 -3.69 1.17 3.40
C GLN A 53 -5.17 0.86 3.64
N PHE A 54 -5.53 0.35 4.82
CA PHE A 54 -6.94 0.08 5.12
C PHE A 54 -7.69 1.40 5.33
N PRO A 55 -8.73 1.68 4.53
CA PRO A 55 -9.70 2.72 4.88
C PRO A 55 -10.51 2.21 6.08
N PHE A 56 -10.66 3.05 7.11
CA PHE A 56 -11.58 2.71 8.20
C PHE A 56 -13.02 2.92 7.71
N GLU A 57 -13.93 2.04 8.13
CA GLU A 57 -15.35 2.03 7.73
C GLU A 57 -16.04 3.39 7.98
N GLU A 58 -15.63 4.07 9.07
CA GLU A 58 -16.08 5.40 9.46
C GLU A 58 -15.63 6.51 8.49
N GLU A 59 -14.51 6.31 7.80
CA GLU A 59 -13.93 7.31 6.90
C GLU A 59 -14.48 7.21 5.47
N GLU A 60 -15.11 6.08 5.14
CA GLU A 60 -15.55 5.76 3.79
C GLU A 60 -16.89 6.44 3.42
N GLY A 61 -17.61 6.97 4.43
CA GLY A 61 -18.65 7.99 4.25
C GLY A 61 -19.65 7.68 3.15
N TRP A 62 -19.99 6.39 2.95
CA TRP A 62 -20.93 5.96 1.91
C TRP A 62 -22.37 6.13 2.34
N ARG A 63 -22.62 6.54 3.58
CA ARG A 63 -23.97 6.71 4.10
C ARG A 63 -24.18 8.13 4.58
N CYS A 64 -25.31 8.70 4.19
CA CYS A 64 -25.75 9.96 4.74
C CYS A 64 -26.37 9.77 6.12
N GLN A 65 -26.71 10.87 6.79
CA GLN A 65 -27.39 10.83 8.09
C GLN A 65 -28.73 10.08 8.05
N CYS A 66 -29.38 10.05 6.87
CA CYS A 66 -30.58 9.28 6.59
C CYS A 66 -30.31 7.84 6.11
N ASP A 67 -29.09 7.33 6.29
CA ASP A 67 -28.64 5.99 5.86
C ASP A 67 -28.68 5.77 4.33
N TYR A 68 -28.91 6.83 3.54
CA TYR A 68 -28.89 6.77 2.07
C TYR A 68 -27.50 6.45 1.54
N ASP A 69 -27.42 5.48 0.63
CA ASP A 69 -26.19 5.05 -0.01
C ASP A 69 -25.69 6.05 -1.05
N LEU A 70 -24.56 6.69 -0.73
CA LEU A 70 -23.89 7.70 -1.53
C LEU A 70 -23.13 7.08 -2.72
N SER A 71 -23.07 5.75 -2.85
CA SER A 71 -22.46 5.06 -3.98
C SER A 71 -23.17 5.32 -5.33
N PHE A 72 -24.46 5.62 -5.29
CA PHE A 72 -25.29 5.89 -6.47
C PHE A 72 -25.37 7.38 -6.84
N LEU A 73 -24.68 8.24 -6.10
CA LEU A 73 -24.79 9.69 -6.29
C LEU A 73 -23.98 10.18 -7.51
N PRO A 74 -24.54 11.10 -8.31
CA PRO A 74 -23.79 11.73 -9.38
C PRO A 74 -22.58 12.50 -8.82
N PRO A 75 -21.40 12.42 -9.47
CA PRO A 75 -20.13 12.90 -8.92
C PRO A 75 -20.02 14.42 -8.74
N LYS A 76 -21.04 15.19 -9.08
CA LYS A 76 -21.11 16.65 -8.88
C LYS A 76 -22.06 17.08 -7.78
N SER A 77 -22.76 16.13 -7.17
CA SER A 77 -23.69 16.43 -6.09
C SER A 77 -22.94 16.81 -4.81
N LYS A 78 -23.45 17.84 -4.13
CA LYS A 78 -22.98 18.30 -2.82
C LYS A 78 -23.94 17.95 -1.68
N HIS A 79 -25.17 17.56 -2.01
CA HIS A 79 -26.24 17.32 -1.05
C HIS A 79 -26.84 15.94 -1.26
N CYS A 80 -27.28 15.33 -0.17
CA CYS A 80 -28.03 14.08 -0.23
C CYS A 80 -29.38 14.31 -0.92
N PRO A 81 -29.80 13.43 -1.85
CA PRO A 81 -31.11 13.57 -2.52
C PRO A 81 -32.28 13.32 -1.57
N GLU A 82 -32.09 12.57 -0.48
CA GLU A 82 -33.17 12.23 0.46
C GLU A 82 -33.32 13.23 1.59
N CYS A 83 -32.26 13.47 2.37
CA CYS A 83 -32.34 14.35 3.53
C CYS A 83 -31.86 15.79 3.27
N GLY A 84 -31.30 16.07 2.09
CA GLY A 84 -30.75 17.39 1.76
C GLY A 84 -29.51 17.79 2.55
N SER A 85 -28.97 16.93 3.42
CA SER A 85 -27.76 17.25 4.20
C SER A 85 -26.52 17.33 3.30
N GLU A 86 -25.56 18.18 3.69
CA GLU A 86 -24.29 18.30 2.98
C GLU A 86 -23.47 17.02 3.11
N ILE A 87 -22.96 16.53 1.97
CA ILE A 87 -22.18 15.30 1.91
C ILE A 87 -20.75 15.59 2.39
N LYS A 88 -20.34 14.97 3.51
CA LYS A 88 -18.97 15.06 4.03
C LYS A 88 -18.20 13.78 3.69
N LEU A 89 -17.42 13.82 2.61
CA LEU A 89 -16.47 12.74 2.27
C LEU A 89 -15.09 13.09 2.86
N GLU A 90 -14.63 12.35 3.87
CA GLU A 90 -13.32 12.64 4.50
C GLU A 90 -12.12 12.40 3.54
N TRP A 91 -12.25 11.45 2.62
CA TRP A 91 -11.19 11.06 1.71
C TRP A 91 -11.18 11.81 0.37
N THR A 92 -12.19 12.62 0.08
CA THR A 92 -12.26 13.34 -1.19
C THR A 92 -12.89 14.71 -1.02
N THR A 93 -12.21 15.77 -1.48
CA THR A 93 -12.82 17.11 -1.55
C THR A 93 -13.95 17.18 -2.57
N SER A 94 -13.99 16.23 -3.51
CA SER A 94 -15.06 16.04 -4.48
C SER A 94 -14.99 14.60 -5.02
N PRO A 95 -16.12 14.04 -5.49
CA PRO A 95 -16.15 12.69 -6.03
C PRO A 95 -15.09 12.47 -7.11
N GLY A 96 -14.18 11.52 -6.86
CA GLY A 96 -13.09 11.17 -7.78
C GLY A 96 -11.77 11.94 -7.58
N ILE A 97 -11.70 12.92 -6.67
CA ILE A 97 -10.45 13.62 -6.31
C ILE A 97 -10.04 13.27 -4.88
N PRO A 98 -8.91 12.55 -4.68
CA PRO A 98 -8.45 12.21 -3.33
C PRO A 98 -8.07 13.48 -2.53
N SER A 99 -8.34 13.46 -1.23
CA SER A 99 -7.95 14.52 -0.32
C SER A 99 -6.42 14.59 -0.20
N LYS A 100 -5.91 15.74 0.29
CA LYS A 100 -4.48 15.89 0.57
C LYS A 100 -3.98 14.84 1.58
N LYS A 101 -4.79 14.53 2.60
CA LYS A 101 -4.49 13.53 3.64
C LYS A 101 -4.39 12.13 3.06
N THR A 102 -5.34 11.75 2.21
CA THR A 102 -5.34 10.50 1.43
C THR A 102 -4.11 10.36 0.56
N ARG A 103 -3.75 11.42 -0.17
CA ARG A 103 -2.58 11.43 -1.04
C ARG A 103 -1.29 11.26 -0.24
N MET A 104 -1.21 11.90 0.93
CA MET A 104 -0.10 11.77 1.87
C MET A 104 0.02 10.33 2.41
N ARG A 105 -1.09 9.71 2.85
CA ARG A 105 -1.11 8.31 3.30
C ARG A 105 -0.62 7.37 2.20
N GLY A 106 -1.11 7.54 0.98
CA GLY A 106 -0.68 6.75 -0.17
C GLY A 106 0.81 6.92 -0.51
N LEU A 107 1.32 8.16 -0.43
CA LEU A 107 2.74 8.44 -0.67
C LEU A 107 3.63 7.85 0.43
N LEU A 108 3.22 7.95 1.69
CA LEU A 108 3.93 7.35 2.83
C LEU A 108 3.96 5.83 2.72
N THR A 109 2.84 5.21 2.36
CA THR A 109 2.75 3.76 2.11
C THR A 109 3.72 3.34 1.01
N ALA A 110 3.74 4.06 -0.12
CA ALA A 110 4.66 3.77 -1.21
C ALA A 110 6.13 3.90 -0.78
N LEU A 111 6.47 4.92 -0.01
CA LEU A 111 7.81 5.12 0.54
C LEU A 111 8.21 3.95 1.46
N LEU A 112 7.33 3.52 2.37
CA LEU A 112 7.57 2.41 3.29
C LEU A 112 7.81 1.09 2.55
N ILE A 113 7.06 0.82 1.48
CA ILE A 113 7.25 -0.38 0.64
C ILE A 113 8.62 -0.34 -0.06
N VAL A 114 9.03 0.83 -0.57
CA VAL A 114 10.35 1.00 -1.20
C VAL A 114 11.48 0.75 -0.19
N ILE A 115 11.36 1.30 1.02
CA ILE A 115 12.34 1.08 2.10
C ILE A 115 12.38 -0.40 2.49
N ALA A 116 11.23 -1.03 2.71
CA ALA A 116 11.15 -2.45 3.06
C ALA A 116 11.79 -3.35 1.99
N SER A 117 11.51 -3.07 0.72
CA SER A 117 12.11 -3.79 -0.42
C SER A 117 13.64 -3.60 -0.45
N GLY A 118 14.12 -2.39 -0.17
CA GLY A 118 15.55 -2.10 -0.04
C GLY A 118 16.23 -2.88 1.09
N CYS A 119 15.59 -2.96 2.27
CA CYS A 119 16.09 -3.75 3.39
C CYS A 119 16.19 -5.24 3.05
N ILE A 120 15.20 -5.78 2.35
CA ILE A 120 15.19 -7.17 1.89
C ILE A 120 16.35 -7.42 0.93
N LEU A 121 16.49 -6.61 -0.12
CA LEU A 121 17.56 -6.75 -1.11
C LEU A 121 18.95 -6.59 -0.48
N PHE A 122 19.10 -5.67 0.48
CA PHE A 122 20.34 -5.48 1.20
C PHE A 122 20.69 -6.68 2.09
N GLY A 123 19.70 -7.26 2.78
CA GLY A 123 19.87 -8.49 3.54
C GLY A 123 20.33 -9.66 2.67
N PHE A 124 19.78 -9.78 1.45
CA PHE A 124 20.24 -10.76 0.46
C PHE A 124 21.68 -10.52 0.01
N PHE A 125 22.03 -9.26 -0.26
CA PHE A 125 23.38 -8.92 -0.72
C PHE A 125 24.44 -9.25 0.33
N ILE A 126 24.18 -8.96 1.61
CA ILE A 126 25.10 -9.35 2.71
C ILE A 126 25.25 -10.87 2.78
N GLY A 127 24.13 -11.61 2.80
CA GLY A 127 24.19 -13.07 2.86
C GLY A 127 24.96 -13.68 1.69
N TRP A 128 24.84 -13.09 0.50
CA TRP A 128 25.61 -13.51 -0.67
C TRP A 128 27.12 -13.25 -0.52
N ILE A 129 27.53 -12.10 0.03
CA ILE A 129 28.94 -11.81 0.31
C ILE A 129 29.52 -12.80 1.32
N GLU A 130 28.78 -13.11 2.39
CA GLU A 130 29.23 -14.06 3.43
C GLU A 130 29.46 -15.46 2.85
N GLU A 131 28.58 -15.93 1.98
CA GLU A 131 28.75 -17.22 1.29
C GLU A 131 30.01 -17.22 0.41
N MET A 132 30.19 -16.17 -0.40
CA MET A 132 31.36 -16.03 -1.28
C MET A 132 32.68 -15.91 -0.51
N ALA A 133 32.64 -15.43 0.74
CA ALA A 133 33.81 -15.34 1.62
C ALA A 133 34.14 -16.67 2.33
N SER A 134 33.19 -17.61 2.37
CA SER A 134 33.36 -18.91 3.02
C SER A 134 33.89 -20.01 2.08
N VAL A 135 33.90 -19.76 0.78
CA VAL A 135 34.43 -20.61 -0.31
C VAL A 135 35.90 -20.28 -0.57
#